data_AF-A0A963KRD3-F1
#
_entry.id   AF-A0A963KRD3-F1
#
_cell.length_a   1.000
_cell.length_b   1.000
_cell.length_c   1.000
_cell.angle_alpha   90.00
_cell.angle_beta   90.00
_cell.angle_gamma   90.00
#
_symmetry.space_group_name_H-M   'P 1'
#
loop_
_entity.id
_entity.type
_entity.pdbx_description
1 polymer ?
#
loop_
_entity_poly.entity_id
_entity_poly.type
_entity_poly.pdbx_seq_one_letter_code
_entity_poly.pdbx_strand_id
1 'polypeptide(L)'
;DYGNNIRQMALEMGLRNAFEFPGFVPAYIRPLFCRGIGPFRWCALSGDPEDIYRTDAKVKELVDDPHLHNWLDMARERIAFQGLPARICWVGLGVRHRLGLAFNEMVRSGELSAPVVIGRDHLDSGSVASPNRETEAMKDGSDAVSDWPLLNALLNCASGATWVSLHHGGGVGMGFSQHSGMVICCDGSDDAARRIERVLWNDPATGVMRHADAGYDIALDCAREHGLRLPGILGE
;
A
#
# COMPACT_ATOMS: atom_id res chain seq x y z
N ASP A 1 3.32 17.63 10.53
CA ASP A 1 4.25 17.49 9.39
C ASP A 1 3.64 16.55 8.37
N TYR A 2 3.71 16.91 7.08
CA TYR A 2 3.11 16.14 6.00
C TYR A 2 4.16 15.45 5.12
N GLY A 3 5.23 14.97 5.75
CA GLY A 3 6.14 14.01 5.16
C GLY A 3 7.20 14.58 4.22
N ASN A 4 7.59 15.84 4.44
CA ASN A 4 8.62 16.54 3.67
C ASN A 4 9.91 16.82 4.48
N ASN A 5 10.01 16.27 5.69
CA ASN A 5 11.17 16.41 6.59
C ASN A 5 11.46 17.85 7.06
N ILE A 6 10.52 18.78 6.95
CA ILE A 6 10.74 20.19 7.29
C ILE A 6 11.11 20.38 8.78
N ARG A 7 10.56 19.55 9.67
CA ARG A 7 10.91 19.59 11.11
C ARG A 7 12.38 19.29 11.35
N GLN A 8 12.94 18.30 10.65
CA GLN A 8 14.35 17.96 10.74
C GLN A 8 15.24 19.10 10.27
N MET A 9 14.90 19.72 9.14
CA MET A 9 15.66 20.86 8.61
C MET A 9 15.62 22.05 9.57
N ALA A 10 14.47 22.32 10.19
CA ALA A 10 14.36 23.38 11.20
C ALA A 10 15.18 23.06 12.46
N LEU A 11 15.18 21.79 12.91
CA LEU A 11 16.00 21.34 14.04
C LEU A 11 17.50 21.56 13.78
N GLU A 12 17.98 21.18 12.59
CA GLU A 12 19.38 21.36 12.18
C GLU A 12 19.79 22.84 12.11
N MET A 13 18.84 23.72 11.79
CA MET A 13 19.03 25.18 11.82
C MET A 13 18.87 25.80 13.22
N GLY A 14 18.70 24.99 14.27
CA GLY A 14 18.72 25.40 15.67
C GLY A 14 17.35 25.56 16.34
N LEU A 15 16.23 25.27 15.64
CA LEU A 15 14.90 25.27 16.25
C LEU A 15 14.71 24.00 17.09
N ARG A 16 15.13 24.05 18.36
CA ARG A 16 15.17 22.88 19.27
C ARG A 16 13.82 22.19 19.48
N ASN A 17 12.71 22.92 19.30
CA ASN A 17 11.36 22.43 19.49
C ASN A 17 10.63 22.12 18.17
N ALA A 18 11.34 21.94 17.06
CA ALA A 18 10.75 21.69 15.74
C ALA A 18 9.84 20.45 15.68
N PHE A 19 10.01 19.49 16.58
CA PHE A 19 9.21 18.25 16.65
C PHE A 19 8.03 18.32 17.63
N GLU A 20 7.69 19.49 18.18
CA GLU A 20 6.52 19.65 19.07
C GLU A 20 5.17 19.36 18.38
N PHE A 21 5.12 19.38 17.04
CA PHE A 21 3.96 18.91 16.28
C PHE A 21 4.27 17.60 15.54
N PRO A 22 3.33 16.64 15.49
CA PRO A 22 3.59 15.28 15.01
C PRO A 22 3.61 15.19 13.48
N GLY A 23 4.16 14.09 12.96
CA GLY A 23 3.90 13.64 11.60
C GLY A 23 2.47 13.15 11.42
N PHE A 24 1.96 13.24 10.20
CA PHE A 24 0.59 12.82 9.90
C PHE A 24 0.34 11.32 10.08
N VAL A 25 1.39 10.49 9.95
CA VAL A 25 1.24 9.04 10.08
C VAL A 25 0.97 8.60 11.51
N PRO A 26 1.82 8.92 12.50
CA PRO A 26 1.49 8.62 13.91
C PRO A 26 0.21 9.30 14.38
N ALA A 27 -0.13 10.48 13.84
CA ALA A 27 -1.32 11.22 14.24
C ALA A 27 -2.64 10.65 13.69
N TYR A 28 -2.65 10.15 12.44
CA TYR A 28 -3.90 9.83 11.74
C TYR A 28 -3.89 8.51 10.95
N ILE A 29 -2.78 8.19 10.27
CA ILE A 29 -2.78 7.12 9.24
C ILE A 29 -2.42 5.74 9.79
N ARG A 30 -1.64 5.66 10.87
CA ARG A 30 -1.14 4.37 11.39
C ARG A 30 -2.22 3.31 11.65
N PRO A 31 -3.43 3.63 12.17
CA PRO A 31 -4.49 2.65 12.30
C PRO A 31 -4.89 1.97 10.97
N LEU A 32 -4.80 2.68 9.85
CA LEU A 32 -5.04 2.12 8.51
C LEU A 32 -3.93 1.13 8.13
N PHE A 33 -2.66 1.50 8.36
CA PHE A 33 -1.52 0.62 8.11
C PHE A 33 -1.54 -0.65 8.94
N CYS A 34 -2.06 -0.60 10.17
CA CYS A 34 -2.23 -1.79 11.02
C CYS A 34 -3.16 -2.84 10.37
N ARG A 35 -4.04 -2.45 9.44
CA ARG A 35 -4.90 -3.36 8.66
C ARG A 35 -4.42 -3.58 7.22
N GLY A 36 -3.17 -3.19 6.92
CA GLY A 36 -2.61 -3.24 5.57
C GLY A 36 -3.25 -2.26 4.58
N ILE A 37 -4.09 -1.32 5.05
CA ILE A 37 -4.77 -0.33 4.21
C ILE A 37 -3.76 0.75 3.83
N GLY A 38 -3.60 0.98 2.53
CA GLY A 38 -2.65 1.95 2.00
C GLY A 38 -2.97 2.35 0.56
N PRO A 39 -2.10 3.12 -0.11
CA PRO A 39 -2.37 3.78 -1.39
C PRO A 39 -2.33 2.85 -2.60
N PHE A 40 -3.14 1.79 -2.56
CA PHE A 40 -3.37 0.84 -3.64
C PHE A 40 -3.97 1.55 -4.86
N ARG A 41 -3.40 1.28 -6.03
CA ARG A 41 -3.78 1.94 -7.29
C ARG A 41 -3.68 0.99 -8.46
N TRP A 42 -4.39 1.33 -9.53
CA TRP A 42 -4.26 0.67 -10.82
C TRP A 42 -4.35 1.65 -11.97
N CYS A 43 -3.89 1.22 -13.14
CA CYS A 43 -3.81 2.00 -14.35
C CYS A 43 -4.19 1.14 -15.57
N ALA A 44 -5.05 1.68 -16.43
CA ALA A 44 -5.51 0.99 -17.63
C ALA A 44 -4.52 1.19 -18.78
N LEU A 45 -3.89 0.10 -19.25
CA LEU A 45 -2.88 0.20 -20.34
C LEU A 45 -3.51 0.47 -21.70
N SER A 46 -4.83 0.35 -21.83
CA SER A 46 -5.59 0.73 -23.03
C SER A 46 -5.54 2.24 -23.30
N GLY A 47 -5.40 3.05 -22.25
CA GLY A 47 -5.64 4.49 -22.31
C GLY A 47 -7.13 4.88 -22.31
N ASP A 48 -8.05 3.91 -22.24
CA ASP A 48 -9.50 4.17 -22.24
C ASP A 48 -10.01 4.46 -20.81
N PRO A 49 -10.61 5.64 -20.55
CA PRO A 49 -11.16 5.95 -19.23
C PRO A 49 -12.32 5.02 -18.83
N GLU A 50 -13.02 4.40 -19.78
CA GLU A 50 -14.12 3.49 -19.49
C GLU A 50 -13.64 2.23 -18.74
N ASP A 51 -12.41 1.78 -18.99
CA ASP A 51 -11.81 0.67 -18.23
C ASP A 51 -11.70 1.03 -16.73
N ILE A 52 -11.37 2.28 -16.40
CA ILE A 52 -11.36 2.73 -15.00
C ILE A 52 -12.78 2.78 -14.43
N TYR A 53 -13.77 3.29 -15.17
CA TYR A 53 -15.14 3.34 -14.68
C TYR A 53 -15.74 1.95 -14.45
N ARG A 54 -15.38 0.97 -15.29
CA ARG A 54 -15.74 -0.44 -15.09
C ARG A 54 -15.08 -1.01 -13.83
N THR A 55 -13.80 -0.73 -13.61
CA THR A 55 -13.14 -1.14 -12.36
C THR A 55 -13.74 -0.45 -11.13
N ASP A 56 -14.14 0.83 -11.19
CA ASP A 56 -14.81 1.53 -10.09
C ASP A 56 -16.13 0.82 -9.73
N ALA A 57 -16.92 0.43 -10.73
CA ALA A 57 -18.15 -0.33 -10.52
C ALA A 57 -17.88 -1.71 -9.90
N LYS A 58 -16.86 -2.44 -10.40
CA LYS A 58 -16.46 -3.73 -9.86
C LYS A 58 -16.01 -3.64 -8.40
N VAL A 59 -15.30 -2.58 -8.02
CA VAL A 59 -14.88 -2.36 -6.64
C VAL A 59 -16.10 -2.20 -5.73
N LYS A 60 -17.12 -1.41 -6.15
CA LYS A 60 -18.36 -1.23 -5.38
C LYS A 60 -19.17 -2.52 -5.23
N GLU A 61 -19.13 -3.40 -6.23
CA GLU A 61 -19.76 -4.71 -6.17
C GLU A 61 -19.08 -5.64 -5.15
N LEU A 62 -17.75 -5.58 -5.05
CA LEU A 62 -16.96 -6.52 -4.23
C LEU A 62 -16.75 -6.07 -2.78
N VAL A 63 -16.88 -4.76 -2.53
CA VAL A 63 -16.58 -4.13 -1.23
C VAL A 63 -17.77 -3.29 -0.79
N ASP A 64 -18.47 -3.74 0.25
CA ASP A 64 -19.58 -3.02 0.88
C ASP A 64 -19.05 -2.05 1.94
N ASP A 65 -18.60 -0.87 1.47
CA ASP A 65 -18.11 0.22 2.33
C ASP A 65 -18.63 1.57 1.78
N PRO A 66 -19.59 2.22 2.47
CA PRO A 66 -20.14 3.51 2.03
C PRO A 66 -19.10 4.62 1.88
N HIS A 67 -18.04 4.62 2.72
CA HIS A 67 -16.97 5.60 2.61
C HIS A 67 -16.16 5.38 1.34
N LEU A 68 -15.83 4.13 1.04
CA LEU A 68 -15.14 3.76 -0.20
C LEU A 68 -16.00 4.07 -1.44
N HIS A 69 -17.30 3.82 -1.40
CA HIS A 69 -18.21 4.13 -2.50
C HIS A 69 -18.24 5.64 -2.79
N ASN A 70 -18.40 6.45 -1.74
CA ASN A 70 -18.33 7.91 -1.84
C ASN A 70 -16.96 8.40 -2.33
N TRP A 71 -15.86 7.74 -1.91
CA TRP A 71 -14.54 8.04 -2.44
C TRP A 71 -14.48 7.85 -3.97
N LEU A 72 -15.00 6.73 -4.49
CA LEU A 72 -15.02 6.47 -5.93
C LEU A 72 -15.91 7.46 -6.70
N ASP A 73 -17.07 7.84 -6.13
CA ASP A 73 -17.96 8.84 -6.73
C ASP A 73 -17.27 10.21 -6.83
N MET A 74 -16.69 10.68 -5.72
CA MET A 74 -15.92 11.93 -5.73
C MET A 74 -14.72 11.85 -6.68
N ALA A 75 -14.02 10.72 -6.72
CA ALA A 75 -12.87 10.55 -7.60
C ALA A 75 -13.26 10.58 -9.08
N ARG A 76 -14.46 10.12 -9.44
CA ARG A 76 -15.00 10.24 -10.80
C ARG A 76 -15.42 11.67 -11.13
N GLU A 77 -16.06 12.36 -10.19
CA GLU A 77 -16.58 13.72 -10.41
C GLU A 77 -15.50 14.80 -10.36
N ARG A 78 -14.44 14.60 -9.57
CA ARG A 78 -13.52 15.67 -9.16
C ARG A 78 -12.08 15.46 -9.61
N ILE A 79 -11.70 14.27 -10.08
CA ILE A 79 -10.32 13.98 -10.48
C ILE A 79 -10.28 13.72 -11.99
N ALA A 80 -9.70 14.65 -12.73
CA ALA A 80 -9.38 14.45 -14.14
C ALA A 80 -8.19 13.51 -14.30
N PHE A 81 -8.25 12.60 -15.28
CA PHE A 81 -7.13 11.72 -15.59
C PHE A 81 -5.93 12.50 -16.15
N GLN A 82 -4.73 11.96 -15.91
CA GLN A 82 -3.47 12.51 -16.40
C GLN A 82 -2.65 11.37 -17.02
N GLY A 83 -2.40 11.44 -18.34
CA GLY A 83 -1.78 10.33 -19.06
C GLY A 83 -2.72 9.12 -19.18
N LEU A 84 -2.23 7.92 -18.89
CA LEU A 84 -3.08 6.73 -18.83
C LEU A 84 -4.11 6.89 -17.68
N PRO A 85 -5.40 6.58 -17.92
CA PRO A 85 -6.40 6.59 -16.87
C PRO A 85 -6.02 5.66 -15.71
N ALA A 86 -6.05 6.19 -14.51
CA ALA A 86 -5.63 5.50 -13.29
C ALA A 86 -6.54 5.86 -12.13
N ARG A 87 -6.65 4.94 -11.15
CA ARG A 87 -7.43 5.13 -9.94
C ARG A 87 -6.59 4.79 -8.72
N ILE A 88 -6.70 5.62 -7.70
CA ILE A 88 -6.23 5.37 -6.34
C ILE A 88 -7.45 5.00 -5.48
N CYS A 89 -7.34 3.93 -4.69
CA CYS A 89 -8.39 3.48 -3.79
C CYS A 89 -7.74 2.76 -2.60
N TRP A 90 -7.87 3.31 -1.41
CA TRP A 90 -7.20 2.75 -0.23
C TRP A 90 -7.92 1.49 0.25
N VAL A 91 -7.26 0.35 0.12
CA VAL A 91 -7.79 -0.96 0.53
C VAL A 91 -6.71 -1.80 1.21
N GLY A 92 -7.14 -2.69 2.11
CA GLY A 92 -6.29 -3.45 3.02
C GLY A 92 -6.00 -4.88 2.63
N LEU A 93 -5.38 -5.59 3.57
CA LEU A 93 -5.24 -7.05 3.54
C LEU A 93 -6.63 -7.70 3.36
N GLY A 94 -6.69 -8.81 2.63
CA GLY A 94 -7.95 -9.48 2.31
C GLY A 94 -8.72 -8.86 1.14
N VAL A 95 -8.60 -7.55 0.89
CA VAL A 95 -9.32 -6.86 -0.20
C VAL A 95 -8.48 -6.75 -1.47
N ARG A 96 -7.18 -6.40 -1.35
CA ARG A 96 -6.30 -6.18 -2.52
C ARG A 96 -6.27 -7.36 -3.49
N HIS A 97 -6.09 -8.59 -3.00
CA HIS A 97 -6.04 -9.78 -3.84
C HIS A 97 -7.37 -10.09 -4.53
N ARG A 98 -8.52 -9.89 -3.85
CA ARG A 98 -9.86 -10.07 -4.43
C ARG A 98 -10.09 -9.11 -5.59
N LEU A 99 -9.72 -7.84 -5.42
CA LEU A 99 -9.82 -6.85 -6.50
C LEU A 99 -8.89 -7.20 -7.67
N GLY A 100 -7.64 -7.56 -7.39
CA GLY A 100 -6.70 -7.92 -8.46
C GLY A 100 -7.15 -9.14 -9.27
N LEU A 101 -7.67 -10.18 -8.61
CA LEU A 101 -8.23 -11.35 -9.29
C LEU A 101 -9.45 -10.98 -10.14
N ALA A 102 -10.35 -10.14 -9.62
CA ALA A 102 -11.50 -9.66 -10.37
C ALA A 102 -11.10 -8.84 -11.60
N PHE A 103 -10.13 -7.93 -11.47
CA PHE A 103 -9.64 -7.16 -12.61
C PHE A 103 -8.98 -8.06 -13.65
N ASN A 104 -8.21 -9.07 -13.23
CA ASN A 104 -7.65 -10.06 -14.16
C ASN A 104 -8.74 -10.83 -14.91
N GLU A 105 -9.84 -11.20 -14.25
CA GLU A 105 -10.99 -11.83 -14.91
C GLU A 105 -11.70 -10.87 -15.89
N MET A 106 -11.82 -9.60 -15.54
CA MET A 106 -12.39 -8.61 -16.47
C MET A 106 -11.53 -8.42 -17.72
N VAL A 107 -10.18 -8.48 -17.60
CA VAL A 107 -9.28 -8.50 -18.76
C VAL A 107 -9.48 -9.78 -19.58
N ARG A 108 -9.57 -10.94 -18.93
CA ARG A 108 -9.77 -12.24 -19.59
C ARG A 108 -11.06 -12.31 -20.40
N SER A 109 -12.15 -11.81 -19.83
CA SER A 109 -13.49 -11.80 -20.45
C SER A 109 -13.66 -10.71 -21.52
N GLY A 110 -12.72 -9.75 -21.60
CA GLY A 110 -12.82 -8.59 -22.48
C GLY A 110 -13.73 -7.48 -21.96
N GLU A 111 -14.20 -7.56 -20.70
CA GLU A 111 -14.87 -6.44 -20.03
C GLU A 111 -13.90 -5.25 -19.86
N LEU A 112 -12.61 -5.50 -19.64
CA LEU A 112 -11.56 -4.50 -19.80
C LEU A 112 -10.89 -4.66 -21.16
N SER A 113 -10.65 -3.54 -21.85
CA SER A 113 -10.21 -3.55 -23.24
C SER A 113 -8.73 -3.91 -23.44
N ALA A 114 -7.92 -3.82 -22.38
CA ALA A 114 -6.51 -4.20 -22.36
C ALA A 114 -6.09 -4.59 -20.92
N PRO A 115 -4.87 -5.16 -20.74
CA PRO A 115 -4.32 -5.40 -19.41
C PRO A 115 -4.30 -4.15 -18.52
N VAL A 116 -4.40 -4.36 -17.21
CA VAL A 116 -4.25 -3.30 -16.20
C VAL A 116 -3.05 -3.58 -15.32
N VAL A 117 -2.33 -2.53 -14.93
CA VAL A 117 -1.24 -2.65 -13.95
C VAL A 117 -1.73 -2.21 -12.58
N ILE A 118 -1.45 -3.02 -11.57
CA ILE A 118 -1.78 -2.77 -10.16
C ILE A 118 -0.49 -2.50 -9.41
N GLY A 119 -0.46 -1.42 -8.65
CA GLY A 119 0.68 -1.07 -7.81
C GLY A 119 0.28 -0.19 -6.63
N ARG A 120 1.25 0.55 -6.12
CA ARG A 120 1.08 1.50 -5.01
C ARG A 120 2.22 2.50 -4.97
N ASP A 121 2.11 3.48 -4.08
CA ASP A 121 3.28 4.23 -3.62
C ASP A 121 4.23 3.31 -2.83
N HIS A 122 5.47 3.75 -2.64
CA HIS A 122 6.41 3.16 -1.69
C HIS A 122 6.03 3.49 -0.24
N LEU A 123 5.23 4.54 -0.01
CA LEU A 123 4.51 4.74 1.25
C LEU A 123 3.38 3.71 1.35
N ASP A 124 3.60 2.67 2.13
CA ASP A 124 2.58 1.68 2.49
C ASP A 124 2.97 0.98 3.79
N SER A 125 2.01 0.28 4.39
CA SER A 125 2.12 -0.37 5.70
C SER A 125 3.38 -1.21 5.93
N GLY A 126 3.86 -1.94 4.92
CA GLY A 126 5.02 -2.85 5.03
C GLY A 126 6.26 -2.44 4.27
N SER A 127 6.22 -1.33 3.53
CA SER A 127 7.18 -1.07 2.46
C SER A 127 8.13 0.10 2.71
N VAL A 128 8.16 0.66 3.93
CA VAL A 128 8.99 1.83 4.24
C VAL A 128 9.46 1.85 5.68
N ALA A 129 10.71 2.25 5.86
CA ALA A 129 11.29 2.73 7.11
C ALA A 129 11.68 4.20 6.93
N SER A 130 11.12 5.08 7.75
CA SER A 130 11.24 6.54 7.65
C SER A 130 10.90 7.20 8.99
N PRO A 131 11.88 7.37 9.90
CA PRO A 131 11.65 7.82 11.28
C PRO A 131 11.03 9.21 11.43
N ASN A 132 11.09 10.06 10.39
CA ASN A 132 10.48 11.40 10.41
C ASN A 132 9.13 11.44 9.68
N ARG A 133 8.59 10.28 9.27
CA ARG A 133 7.34 10.17 8.51
C ARG A 133 6.56 8.88 8.85
N GLU A 134 6.67 7.81 8.05
CA GLU A 134 5.79 6.63 8.20
C GLU A 134 6.03 5.84 9.48
N THR A 135 7.28 5.74 9.90
CA THR A 135 7.68 4.96 11.07
C THR A 135 8.05 5.85 12.26
N GLU A 136 7.62 7.12 12.25
CA GLU A 136 7.82 8.05 13.35
C GLU A 136 7.07 7.61 14.62
N ALA A 137 7.77 7.47 15.74
CA ALA A 137 7.20 7.07 17.02
C ALA A 137 6.45 5.74 16.93
N MET A 138 7.14 4.67 16.49
CA MET A 138 6.62 3.31 16.63
C MET A 138 6.42 2.99 18.11
N LYS A 139 5.40 2.19 18.46
CA LYS A 139 5.03 1.86 19.84
C LYS A 139 6.17 1.23 20.64
N ASP A 140 7.03 0.48 19.96
CA ASP A 140 8.20 -0.22 20.50
C ASP A 140 9.52 0.52 20.26
N GLY A 141 9.49 1.70 19.62
CA GLY A 141 10.69 2.47 19.26
C GLY A 141 11.47 1.93 18.05
N SER A 142 10.89 1.00 17.26
CA SER A 142 11.51 0.40 16.07
C SER A 142 11.59 1.33 14.84
N ASP A 143 11.51 2.64 15.03
CA ASP A 143 11.36 3.67 13.99
C ASP A 143 12.37 3.51 12.84
N ALA A 144 13.63 3.24 13.16
CA ALA A 144 14.75 3.19 12.21
C ALA A 144 15.05 1.79 11.65
N VAL A 145 14.31 0.75 12.04
CA VAL A 145 14.53 -0.61 11.54
C VAL A 145 14.13 -0.71 10.08
N SER A 146 15.11 -0.88 9.19
CA SER A 146 14.90 -0.92 7.74
C SER A 146 14.89 -2.32 7.12
N ASP A 147 14.94 -3.38 7.92
CA ASP A 147 14.81 -4.76 7.42
C ASP A 147 13.47 -4.97 6.70
N TRP A 148 12.39 -4.35 7.20
CA TRP A 148 11.03 -4.51 6.68
C TRP A 148 10.84 -4.14 5.19
N PRO A 149 11.22 -2.94 4.72
CA PRO A 149 11.12 -2.63 3.28
C PRO A 149 12.01 -3.54 2.41
N LEU A 150 13.15 -4.00 2.92
CA LEU A 150 14.02 -4.94 2.21
C LEU A 150 13.33 -6.30 2.07
N LEU A 151 12.76 -6.84 3.15
CA LEU A 151 11.98 -8.07 3.15
C LEU A 151 10.73 -7.95 2.28
N ASN A 152 10.03 -6.82 2.29
CA ASN A 152 8.88 -6.57 1.43
C ASN A 152 9.27 -6.67 -0.06
N ALA A 153 10.40 -6.08 -0.48
CA ALA A 153 10.88 -6.20 -1.84
C ALA A 153 11.24 -7.66 -2.20
N LEU A 154 12.01 -8.33 -1.34
CA LEU A 154 12.41 -9.73 -1.55
C LEU A 154 11.19 -10.65 -1.66
N LEU A 155 10.18 -10.46 -0.80
CA LEU A 155 8.97 -11.26 -0.81
C LEU A 155 8.09 -10.97 -2.03
N ASN A 156 7.98 -9.71 -2.46
CA ASN A 156 7.27 -9.37 -3.70
C ASN A 156 7.94 -9.99 -4.93
N CYS A 157 9.27 -10.01 -4.97
CA CYS A 157 10.05 -10.69 -6.00
C CYS A 157 9.75 -12.21 -6.00
N ALA A 158 9.84 -12.85 -4.83
CA ALA A 158 9.53 -14.28 -4.68
C ALA A 158 8.06 -14.62 -4.97
N SER A 159 7.14 -13.69 -4.71
CA SER A 159 5.70 -13.91 -4.91
C SER A 159 5.29 -13.81 -6.38
N GLY A 160 6.08 -13.11 -7.21
CA GLY A 160 5.88 -12.98 -8.65
C GLY A 160 5.33 -11.63 -9.10
N ALA A 161 5.67 -10.53 -8.42
CA ALA A 161 5.38 -9.19 -8.94
C ALA A 161 6.05 -9.00 -10.32
N THR A 162 5.44 -8.21 -11.20
CA THR A 162 5.98 -7.96 -12.55
C THR A 162 7.26 -7.13 -12.48
N TRP A 163 7.32 -6.16 -11.57
CA TRP A 163 8.58 -5.53 -11.17
C TRP A 163 8.56 -5.12 -9.70
N VAL A 164 9.76 -5.03 -9.14
CA VAL A 164 10.03 -4.65 -7.76
C VAL A 164 11.15 -3.62 -7.76
N SER A 165 11.07 -2.66 -6.85
CA SER A 165 12.06 -1.61 -6.68
C SER A 165 12.47 -1.47 -5.21
N LEU A 166 13.73 -1.10 -4.98
CA LEU A 166 14.26 -0.69 -3.69
C LEU A 166 14.94 0.65 -3.84
N HIS A 167 14.42 1.66 -3.15
CA HIS A 167 14.85 3.05 -3.26
C HIS A 167 15.25 3.59 -1.88
N HIS A 168 16.02 4.68 -1.91
CA HIS A 168 16.49 5.39 -0.73
C HIS A 168 16.15 6.89 -0.83
N GLY A 169 15.74 7.48 0.30
CA GLY A 169 15.55 8.91 0.49
C GLY A 169 14.34 9.54 -0.20
N GLY A 170 13.39 8.73 -0.68
CA GLY A 170 12.15 9.26 -1.24
C GLY A 170 11.33 10.00 -0.18
N GLY A 171 10.80 11.16 -0.56
CA GLY A 171 9.97 12.01 0.28
C GLY A 171 10.75 12.85 1.30
N VAL A 172 11.58 12.21 2.13
CA VAL A 172 12.28 12.85 3.26
C VAL A 172 13.75 13.19 2.99
N GLY A 173 14.28 12.83 1.82
CA GLY A 173 15.65 13.14 1.41
C GLY A 173 16.67 12.07 1.80
N MET A 174 17.89 12.23 1.30
CA MET A 174 18.99 11.28 1.51
C MET A 174 19.26 11.06 3.00
N GLY A 175 19.38 9.79 3.41
CA GLY A 175 19.69 9.38 4.78
C GLY A 175 18.47 9.15 5.68
N PHE A 176 17.26 9.54 5.23
CA PHE A 176 16.08 9.55 6.10
C PHE A 176 15.03 8.49 5.77
N SER A 177 15.15 7.75 4.66
CA SER A 177 14.22 6.66 4.36
C SER A 177 14.81 5.54 3.49
N GLN A 178 14.33 4.32 3.71
CA GLN A 178 14.51 3.17 2.83
C GLN A 178 13.15 2.55 2.56
N HIS A 179 12.85 2.24 1.29
CA HIS A 179 11.50 1.80 0.93
C HIS A 179 11.43 1.02 -0.38
N SER A 180 10.43 0.15 -0.49
CA SER A 180 10.19 -0.74 -1.61
C SER A 180 8.91 -0.41 -2.39
N GLY A 181 8.97 -0.63 -3.69
CA GLY A 181 7.83 -0.58 -4.59
C GLY A 181 7.58 -1.94 -5.22
N MET A 182 6.33 -2.18 -5.60
CA MET A 182 5.92 -3.35 -6.35
C MET A 182 4.82 -2.97 -7.33
N VAL A 183 4.80 -3.64 -8.48
CA VAL A 183 3.70 -3.57 -9.43
C VAL A 183 3.49 -4.94 -10.06
N ILE A 184 2.24 -5.29 -10.33
CA ILE A 184 1.85 -6.54 -10.98
C ILE A 184 0.86 -6.27 -12.13
N CYS A 185 1.10 -6.92 -13.27
CA CYS A 185 0.24 -6.86 -14.45
C CYS A 185 -0.89 -7.90 -14.36
N CYS A 186 -2.12 -7.45 -14.59
CA CYS A 186 -3.29 -8.29 -14.80
C CYS A 186 -3.50 -8.42 -16.31
N ASP A 187 -3.00 -9.50 -16.91
CA ASP A 187 -3.04 -9.75 -18.35
C ASP A 187 -4.13 -10.76 -18.78
N GLY A 188 -4.97 -11.18 -17.84
CA GLY A 188 -6.04 -12.15 -18.06
C GLY A 188 -5.60 -13.62 -17.99
N SER A 189 -4.30 -13.91 -17.92
CA SER A 189 -3.80 -15.28 -17.87
C SER A 189 -4.00 -15.94 -16.50
N ASP A 190 -4.01 -17.28 -16.49
CA ASP A 190 -4.00 -18.06 -15.25
C ASP A 190 -2.66 -17.96 -14.50
N ASP A 191 -1.56 -17.68 -15.20
CA ASP A 191 -0.27 -17.42 -14.56
C ASP A 191 -0.31 -16.10 -13.79
N ALA A 192 -0.87 -15.04 -14.38
CA ALA A 192 -1.11 -13.78 -13.68
C ALA A 192 -2.03 -13.97 -12.47
N ALA A 193 -3.14 -14.71 -12.59
CA ALA A 193 -4.04 -14.98 -11.47
C ALA A 193 -3.30 -15.59 -10.26
N ARG A 194 -2.47 -16.63 -10.48
CA ARG A 194 -1.65 -17.24 -9.41
C ARG A 194 -0.65 -16.28 -8.78
N ARG A 195 -0.03 -15.39 -9.57
CA ARG A 195 0.91 -14.38 -9.07
C ARG A 195 0.17 -13.31 -8.27
N ILE A 196 -0.95 -12.80 -8.79
CA ILE A 196 -1.80 -11.78 -8.16
C ILE A 196 -2.29 -12.22 -6.79
N GLU A 197 -2.79 -13.45 -6.68
CA GLU A 197 -3.25 -14.02 -5.41
C GLU A 197 -2.16 -13.95 -4.33
N ARG A 198 -0.94 -14.40 -4.64
CA ARG A 198 0.18 -14.38 -3.68
C ARG A 198 0.67 -12.97 -3.40
N VAL A 199 0.92 -12.19 -4.45
CA VAL A 199 1.56 -10.88 -4.36
C VAL A 199 0.67 -9.89 -3.62
N LEU A 200 -0.60 -9.80 -3.97
CA LEU A 200 -1.55 -8.87 -3.34
C LEU A 200 -2.08 -9.36 -1.98
N TRP A 201 -1.74 -10.58 -1.58
CA TRP A 201 -1.85 -11.05 -0.20
C TRP A 201 -0.60 -10.67 0.61
N ASN A 202 0.57 -11.09 0.13
CA ASN A 202 1.84 -10.96 0.84
C ASN A 202 2.24 -9.50 1.04
N ASP A 203 2.07 -8.63 0.03
CA ASP A 203 2.46 -7.23 0.12
C ASP A 203 1.80 -6.49 1.31
N PRO A 204 0.46 -6.40 1.42
CA PRO A 204 -0.18 -5.81 2.60
C PRO A 204 0.03 -6.64 3.88
N ALA A 205 0.16 -7.97 3.77
CA ALA A 205 0.42 -8.82 4.94
C ALA A 205 1.76 -8.52 5.61
N THR A 206 2.80 -8.12 4.85
CA THR A 206 4.06 -7.66 5.46
C THR A 206 3.88 -6.42 6.32
N GLY A 207 2.93 -5.54 5.97
CA GLY A 207 2.59 -4.37 6.76
C GLY A 207 1.85 -4.71 8.04
N VAL A 208 0.89 -5.63 7.97
CA VAL A 208 0.22 -6.17 9.17
C VAL A 208 1.23 -6.87 10.07
N MET A 209 2.11 -7.73 9.51
CA MET A 209 3.21 -8.37 10.22
C MET A 209 4.09 -7.36 10.97
N ARG A 210 4.60 -6.34 10.26
CA ARG A 210 5.48 -5.31 10.83
C ARG A 210 4.83 -4.56 12.01
N HIS A 211 3.55 -4.21 11.89
CA HIS A 211 2.84 -3.50 12.95
C HIS A 211 2.42 -4.42 14.10
N ALA A 212 2.14 -5.70 13.82
CA ALA A 212 1.91 -6.70 14.86
C ALA A 212 3.18 -6.96 15.67
N ASP A 213 4.35 -7.03 15.01
CA ASP A 213 5.67 -7.15 15.64
C ASP A 213 5.95 -5.99 16.59
N ALA A 214 5.66 -4.75 16.16
CA ALA A 214 5.75 -3.55 17.00
C ALA A 214 4.67 -3.46 18.10
N GLY A 215 3.82 -4.48 18.26
CA GLY A 215 2.86 -4.61 19.36
C GLY A 215 1.57 -3.78 19.20
N TYR A 216 1.16 -3.41 17.98
CA TYR A 216 -0.12 -2.75 17.76
C TYR A 216 -1.27 -3.77 17.80
N ASP A 217 -2.20 -3.60 18.74
CA ASP A 217 -3.33 -4.53 18.93
C ASP A 217 -4.21 -4.66 17.68
N ILE A 218 -4.46 -3.56 16.97
CA ILE A 218 -5.19 -3.54 15.70
C ILE A 218 -4.54 -4.46 14.65
N ALA A 219 -3.20 -4.50 14.62
CA ALA A 219 -2.45 -5.33 13.68
C ALA A 219 -2.42 -6.80 14.12
N LEU A 220 -2.31 -7.06 15.43
CA LEU A 220 -2.44 -8.41 15.99
C LEU A 220 -3.83 -9.01 15.69
N ASP A 221 -4.88 -8.22 15.85
CA ASP A 221 -6.24 -8.64 15.55
C ASP A 221 -6.43 -8.88 14.05
N CYS A 222 -5.95 -7.96 13.19
CA CYS A 222 -5.99 -8.15 11.75
C CYS A 222 -5.22 -9.41 11.30
N ALA A 223 -4.08 -9.70 11.91
CA ALA A 223 -3.29 -10.89 11.64
C ALA A 223 -4.06 -12.17 12.01
N ARG A 224 -4.75 -12.19 13.16
CA ARG A 224 -5.62 -13.32 13.58
C ARG A 224 -6.83 -13.47 12.66
N GLU A 225 -7.52 -12.37 12.33
CA GLU A 225 -8.66 -12.33 11.41
C GLU A 225 -8.34 -12.98 10.05
N HIS A 226 -7.13 -12.73 9.54
CA HIS A 226 -6.69 -13.23 8.23
C HIS A 226 -5.83 -14.50 8.31
N GLY A 227 -5.67 -15.10 9.49
CA GLY A 227 -4.88 -16.32 9.67
C GLY A 227 -3.42 -16.18 9.22
N LEU A 228 -2.80 -15.02 9.47
CA LEU A 228 -1.39 -14.82 9.14
C LEU A 228 -0.51 -15.70 10.02
N ARG A 229 0.45 -16.39 9.40
CA ARG A 229 1.44 -17.21 10.11
C ARG A 229 2.59 -16.33 10.60
N LEU A 230 2.54 -15.95 11.87
CA LEU A 230 3.54 -15.09 12.53
C LEU A 230 4.17 -15.84 13.71
N PRO A 231 5.14 -16.75 13.48
CA PRO A 231 5.56 -17.74 14.51
C PRO A 231 6.07 -17.12 15.82
N GLY A 232 6.81 -16.00 15.74
CA GLY A 232 7.33 -15.31 16.92
C GLY A 232 6.32 -14.41 17.65
N ILE A 233 5.12 -14.22 17.09
CA ILE A 233 4.11 -13.26 17.56
C ILE A 233 2.83 -13.97 17.99
N LEU A 234 2.32 -14.90 17.16
CA LEU A 234 1.04 -15.59 17.37
C LEU A 234 1.21 -17.05 17.85
N GLY A 235 2.42 -17.61 17.81
CA GLY A 235 2.73 -18.93 18.39
C GLY A 235 2.33 -20.16 17.55
N GLU A 236 1.88 -19.97 16.31
CA GLU A 236 1.55 -21.03 15.33
C GLU A 236 2.31 -20.88 14.00
#